data_AF-A0A820PMR7-F1
#
_entry.id   AF-A0A820PMR7-F1
#
_cell.length_a   1.000
_cell.length_b   1.000
_cell.length_c   1.000
_cell.angle_alpha   90.00
_cell.angle_beta   90.00
_cell.angle_gamma   90.00
#
_symmetry.space_group_name_H-M   'P 1'
#
loop_
_entity.id
_entity.type
_entity.pdbx_description
1 polymer ?
#
loop_
_entity_poly.entity_id
_entity_poly.type
_entity_poly.pdbx_seq_one_letter_code
_entity_poly.pdbx_strand_id
1 'polypeptide(L)'
;GIVCPGQNITGGCIWQRKLSAICRNASGIIKIRIQTNGLPPRCANVPMGSFVELNVDFEVNFNPDVNINSPNYNLNDASSLSQTVCTLTNPSMVPLASNFVNYGATNLDTATGVSVDGVMIFSPDSANNVDPFYPPPSSPAESVDSCLAHCQVNGVYHYHIGSGCMLDPPIGPI
;
A
#
# COMPACT_ATOMS: atom_id res chain seq x y z
N GLY A 1 0.70 -14.31 -15.78
CA GLY A 1 -0.51 -14.29 -16.65
C GLY A 1 -1.59 -13.47 -15.98
N ILE A 2 -2.64 -13.04 -16.69
CA ILE A 2 -3.76 -12.31 -16.07
C ILE A 2 -4.53 -13.25 -15.15
N VAL A 3 -4.67 -12.89 -13.88
CA VAL A 3 -5.34 -13.69 -12.85
C VAL A 3 -6.48 -12.90 -12.23
N CYS A 4 -7.54 -13.60 -11.85
CA CYS A 4 -8.65 -13.08 -11.05
C CYS A 4 -8.26 -13.17 -9.55
N PRO A 5 -8.30 -12.09 -8.75
CA PRO A 5 -8.02 -12.10 -7.30
C PRO A 5 -9.21 -12.65 -6.50
N GLY A 6 -9.85 -13.70 -7.02
CA GLY A 6 -11.05 -14.28 -6.46
C GLY A 6 -11.49 -15.47 -7.30
N GLN A 7 -12.77 -15.54 -7.65
CA GLN A 7 -13.33 -16.68 -8.37
C GLN A 7 -13.78 -16.31 -9.77
N ASN A 8 -13.44 -17.14 -10.75
CA ASN A 8 -14.02 -17.04 -12.09
C ASN A 8 -15.38 -17.75 -12.09
N ILE A 9 -16.46 -16.98 -12.25
CA ILE A 9 -17.83 -17.49 -12.33
C ILE A 9 -18.41 -17.07 -13.69
N THR A 10 -18.82 -18.03 -14.51
CA THR A 10 -19.43 -17.77 -15.84
C THR A 10 -18.60 -16.86 -16.75
N GLY A 11 -17.26 -16.94 -16.67
CA GLY A 11 -16.34 -16.10 -17.45
C GLY A 11 -16.13 -14.68 -16.91
N GLY A 12 -16.80 -14.31 -15.81
CA GLY A 12 -16.55 -13.09 -15.06
C GLY A 12 -15.69 -13.34 -13.82
N CYS A 13 -14.84 -12.39 -13.48
CA CYS A 13 -14.09 -12.43 -12.22
C CYS A 13 -14.93 -11.84 -11.08
N ILE A 14 -15.10 -12.63 -10.01
CA ILE A 14 -15.71 -12.21 -8.76
C ILE A 14 -14.61 -11.94 -7.76
N TRP A 15 -14.41 -10.65 -7.45
CA TRP A 15 -13.39 -10.15 -6.55
C TRP A 15 -13.68 -10.56 -5.10
N GLN A 16 -12.66 -11.02 -4.35
CA GLN A 16 -12.78 -11.38 -2.92
C GLN A 16 -12.08 -10.36 -2.00
N ARG A 17 -12.00 -9.11 -2.46
CA ARG A 17 -11.42 -7.99 -1.73
C ARG A 17 -12.14 -7.74 -0.41
N LYS A 18 -11.36 -7.57 0.66
CA LYS A 18 -11.83 -7.23 2.01
C LYS A 18 -11.25 -5.89 2.39
N LEU A 19 -12.09 -4.95 2.79
CA LEU A 19 -11.68 -3.68 3.38
C LEU A 19 -12.68 -3.29 4.47
N SER A 20 -12.17 -3.01 5.66
CA SER A 20 -12.92 -2.43 6.77
C SER A 20 -12.16 -1.22 7.27
N ALA A 21 -12.82 -0.07 7.30
CA ALA A 21 -12.30 1.17 7.87
C ALA A 21 -13.29 1.62 8.95
N ILE A 22 -12.92 1.47 10.21
CA ILE A 22 -13.80 1.73 11.35
C ILE A 22 -13.23 2.91 12.14
N CYS A 23 -14.04 3.96 12.25
CA CYS A 23 -13.75 5.09 13.14
C CYS A 23 -14.48 4.89 14.47
N ARG A 24 -13.78 5.10 15.59
CA ARG A 24 -14.38 5.03 16.93
C ARG A 24 -13.81 6.09 17.85
N ASN A 25 -14.64 6.54 18.80
CA ASN A 25 -14.19 7.37 19.91
C ASN A 25 -13.71 6.48 21.06
N ALA A 26 -12.44 6.62 21.45
CA ALA A 26 -11.82 5.95 22.58
C ALA A 26 -11.40 7.00 23.60
N SER A 27 -12.26 7.27 24.59
CA SER A 27 -12.00 8.23 25.68
C SER A 27 -11.64 9.64 25.19
N GLY A 28 -12.35 10.14 24.18
CA GLY A 28 -12.12 11.47 23.61
C GLY A 28 -11.12 11.50 22.45
N ILE A 29 -10.40 10.41 22.20
CA ILE A 29 -9.48 10.28 21.06
C ILE A 29 -10.21 9.54 19.92
N ILE A 30 -10.27 10.16 18.75
CA ILE A 30 -10.78 9.49 17.55
C ILE A 30 -9.69 8.56 17.04
N LYS A 31 -10.06 7.29 16.86
CA LYS A 31 -9.20 6.26 16.29
C LYS A 31 -9.77 5.76 14.99
N ILE A 32 -8.89 5.39 14.07
CA ILE A 32 -9.24 4.67 12.85
C ILE A 32 -8.53 3.31 12.86
N ARG A 33 -9.30 2.24 12.66
CA ARG A 33 -8.79 0.88 12.47
C ARG A 33 -9.03 0.46 11.03
N ILE A 34 -7.98 -0.01 10.38
CA ILE A 34 -8.00 -0.48 8.99
C ILE A 34 -7.72 -1.97 8.98
N GLN A 35 -8.56 -2.73 8.28
CA GLN A 35 -8.37 -4.15 8.04
C GLN A 35 -8.54 -4.45 6.56
N THR A 36 -7.60 -5.17 5.95
CA THR A 36 -7.68 -5.53 4.54
C THR A 36 -6.90 -6.80 4.21
N ASN A 37 -7.29 -7.46 3.11
CA ASN A 37 -6.53 -8.56 2.51
C ASN A 37 -5.60 -8.13 1.37
N GLY A 38 -5.52 -6.83 1.03
CA GLY A 38 -4.61 -6.31 0.01
C GLY A 38 -4.94 -6.71 -1.42
N LEU A 39 -6.04 -7.43 -1.66
CA LEU A 39 -6.40 -7.88 -3.00
C LEU A 39 -6.97 -6.73 -3.84
N PRO A 40 -6.61 -6.64 -5.13
CA PRO A 40 -7.13 -5.59 -5.99
C PRO A 40 -8.60 -5.82 -6.38
N PRO A 41 -9.34 -4.77 -6.72
CA PRO A 41 -10.68 -4.87 -7.30
C PRO A 41 -10.64 -5.18 -8.81
N ARG A 42 -9.55 -5.77 -9.32
CA ARG A 42 -9.30 -5.96 -10.76
C ARG A 42 -8.43 -7.19 -11.04
N CYS A 43 -8.50 -7.70 -12.26
CA CYS A 43 -7.56 -8.74 -12.71
C CYS A 43 -6.22 -8.07 -12.98
N ALA A 44 -5.12 -8.75 -12.68
CA ALA A 44 -3.79 -8.23 -12.97
C ALA A 44 -2.86 -9.37 -13.42
N ASN A 45 -1.75 -9.00 -14.05
CA ASN A 45 -0.70 -9.95 -14.37
C ASN A 45 0.03 -10.39 -13.09
N VAL A 46 -0.08 -11.67 -12.74
CA VAL A 46 0.60 -12.26 -11.60
C VAL A 46 1.74 -13.16 -12.08
N PRO A 47 3.00 -12.90 -11.71
CA PRO A 47 4.16 -13.69 -12.16
C PRO A 47 4.06 -15.17 -11.81
N MET A 48 3.72 -15.49 -10.55
CA MET A 48 3.61 -16.88 -10.07
C MET A 48 2.21 -17.50 -10.23
N GLY A 49 1.29 -16.81 -10.92
CA GLY A 49 -0.01 -17.36 -11.31
C GLY A 49 -1.14 -17.29 -10.26
N SER A 50 -0.88 -16.78 -9.05
CA SER A 50 -1.91 -16.56 -8.04
C SER A 50 -1.60 -15.38 -7.14
N PHE A 51 -2.62 -14.60 -6.78
CA PHE A 51 -2.49 -13.56 -5.76
C PHE A 51 -2.27 -14.17 -4.37
N VAL A 52 -1.63 -13.39 -3.50
CA VAL A 52 -1.49 -13.68 -2.08
C VAL A 52 -2.29 -12.67 -1.28
N GLU A 53 -3.19 -13.17 -0.44
CA GLU A 53 -3.86 -12.34 0.57
C GLU A 53 -2.87 -11.92 1.65
N LEU A 54 -3.01 -10.68 2.10
CA LEU A 54 -2.35 -10.19 3.30
C LEU A 54 -3.30 -10.29 4.50
N ASN A 55 -2.75 -10.28 5.71
CA ASN A 55 -3.51 -10.10 6.94
C ASN A 55 -3.12 -8.75 7.55
N VAL A 56 -3.69 -7.68 7.01
CA VAL A 56 -3.41 -6.30 7.43
C VAL A 56 -4.49 -5.88 8.41
N ASP A 57 -4.08 -5.48 9.60
CA ASP A 57 -4.96 -4.99 10.65
C ASP A 57 -4.17 -4.02 11.53
N PHE A 58 -4.44 -2.73 11.44
CA PHE A 58 -3.79 -1.74 12.29
C PHE A 58 -4.76 -0.68 12.77
N GLU A 59 -4.43 -0.05 13.90
CA GLU A 59 -5.16 1.07 14.47
C GLU A 59 -4.21 2.24 14.72
N VAL A 60 -4.68 3.46 14.42
CA VAL A 60 -3.98 4.72 14.72
C VAL A 60 -4.96 5.73 15.30
N ASN A 61 -4.42 6.71 16.02
CA ASN A 61 -5.13 7.95 16.31
C ASN A 61 -5.39 8.67 14.98
N PHE A 62 -6.63 9.06 14.74
CA PHE A 62 -6.99 9.85 13.58
C PHE A 62 -6.62 11.31 13.82
N ASN A 63 -5.83 11.88 12.90
CA ASN A 63 -5.38 13.27 12.95
C ASN A 63 -4.87 13.67 14.35
N PRO A 64 -3.85 12.96 14.89
CA PRO A 64 -3.26 13.36 16.15
C PRO A 64 -2.74 14.80 16.02
N ASP A 65 -2.81 15.57 17.09
CA ASP A 65 -2.36 16.97 17.11
C ASP A 65 -0.84 17.03 16.89
N VAL A 66 -0.45 16.99 15.61
CA VAL A 66 0.92 17.15 15.15
C VAL A 66 1.05 18.58 14.68
N ASN A 67 1.91 19.35 15.34
CA ASN A 67 2.13 20.74 14.96
C ASN A 67 2.64 20.77 13.51
N ILE A 68 1.87 21.36 12.60
CA ILE A 68 2.22 21.50 11.18
C ILE A 68 3.54 22.28 10.96
N ASN A 69 3.94 23.09 11.94
CA ASN A 69 5.21 23.83 11.96
C ASN A 69 6.35 23.07 12.68
N SER A 70 6.07 21.90 13.24
CA SER A 70 7.07 20.97 13.78
C SER A 70 6.99 19.69 12.98
N PRO A 71 7.58 19.66 11.76
CA PRO A 71 7.64 18.41 11.02
C PRO A 71 8.21 17.32 11.93
N ASN A 72 7.62 16.13 11.91
CA ASN A 72 8.07 15.00 12.75
C ASN A 72 9.56 14.69 12.54
N TYR A 73 10.13 15.16 11.42
CA TYR A 73 11.53 15.06 11.06
C TYR A 73 12.05 16.41 10.59
N ASN A 74 13.24 16.80 11.07
CA ASN A 74 13.93 17.99 10.60
C ASN A 74 14.80 17.63 9.38
N LEU A 75 14.26 17.83 8.18
CA LEU A 75 14.87 17.39 6.91
C LEU A 75 15.69 18.51 6.26
N ASN A 76 16.84 18.86 6.85
CA ASN A 76 17.66 20.00 6.40
C ASN A 76 18.63 19.69 5.27
N ASP A 77 18.78 18.43 4.89
CA ASP A 77 19.69 18.03 3.83
C ASP A 77 19.08 16.92 2.96
N ALA A 78 19.66 16.75 1.77
CA ALA A 78 19.19 15.74 0.80
C ALA A 78 19.29 14.31 1.34
N SER A 79 20.25 14.05 2.25
CA SER A 79 20.46 12.72 2.83
C SER A 79 19.33 12.34 3.78
N SER A 80 18.95 13.24 4.68
CA SER A 80 17.85 13.07 5.65
C SER A 80 16.50 12.99 4.96
N LEU A 81 16.29 13.83 3.93
CA LEU A 81 15.10 13.74 3.06
C LEU A 81 15.02 12.38 2.36
N SER A 82 16.11 11.96 1.70
CA SER A 82 16.17 10.68 1.00
C SER A 82 15.96 9.51 1.96
N GLN A 83 16.58 9.54 3.14
CA GLN A 83 16.39 8.48 4.14
C GLN A 83 14.93 8.39 4.62
N THR A 84 14.24 9.53 4.77
CA THR A 84 12.85 9.56 5.26
C THR A 84 11.84 9.15 4.17
N VAL A 85 12.07 9.54 2.92
CA VAL A 85 11.11 9.32 1.82
C VAL A 85 11.37 8.00 1.07
N CYS A 86 12.64 7.67 0.84
CA CYS A 86 13.06 6.54 0.00
C CYS A 86 13.34 5.28 0.83
N THR A 87 13.78 5.44 2.08
CA THR A 87 14.14 4.30 2.95
C THR A 87 13.04 4.06 3.98
N LEU A 88 11.85 3.70 3.49
CA LEU A 88 10.73 3.35 4.36
C LEU A 88 11.02 2.03 5.06
N THR A 89 11.55 2.15 6.27
CA THR A 89 11.77 1.03 7.17
C THR A 89 10.92 1.22 8.42
N ASN A 90 9.91 0.37 8.54
CA ASN A 90 9.23 0.01 9.78
C ASN A 90 8.17 1.00 10.31
N PRO A 91 7.16 0.51 11.06
CA PRO A 91 6.38 1.28 12.03
C PRO A 91 7.16 2.23 12.94
N SER A 92 8.48 2.06 13.12
CA SER A 92 9.32 2.95 13.92
C SER A 92 9.36 4.40 13.41
N MET A 93 9.08 4.61 12.13
CA MET A 93 8.96 5.95 11.55
C MET A 93 7.55 6.55 11.70
N VAL A 94 6.58 5.76 12.15
CA VAL A 94 5.25 6.28 12.45
C VAL A 94 5.35 7.11 13.74
N PRO A 95 4.93 8.39 13.74
CA PRO A 95 5.05 9.24 14.90
C PRO A 95 4.41 8.62 16.15
N LEU A 96 5.07 8.73 17.30
CA LEU A 96 4.55 8.21 18.58
C LEU A 96 3.14 8.74 18.89
N ALA A 97 2.85 9.99 18.50
CA ALA A 97 1.54 10.62 18.66
C ALA A 97 0.41 9.90 17.91
N SER A 98 0.74 9.16 16.85
CA SER A 98 -0.22 8.33 16.11
C SER A 98 -0.68 7.10 16.90
N ASN A 99 0.02 6.71 17.97
CA ASN A 99 -0.31 5.53 18.78
C ASN A 99 -0.59 4.29 17.91
N PHE A 100 0.29 4.05 16.93
CA PHE A 100 0.14 2.98 15.95
C PHE A 100 0.25 1.62 16.62
N VAL A 101 -0.72 0.75 16.32
CA VAL A 101 -0.74 -0.64 16.77
C VAL A 101 -1.04 -1.54 15.59
N ASN A 102 -0.17 -2.51 15.30
CA ASN A 102 -0.40 -3.56 14.31
C ASN A 102 -0.94 -4.82 15.01
N TYR A 103 -2.16 -5.21 14.66
CA TYR A 103 -2.81 -6.46 15.10
C TYR A 103 -2.70 -7.57 14.06
N GLY A 104 -2.29 -7.24 12.83
CA GLY A 104 -2.18 -8.17 11.72
C GLY A 104 -0.92 -9.03 11.77
N ALA A 105 -0.88 -10.07 10.94
CA ALA A 105 0.31 -10.91 10.77
C ALA A 105 1.27 -10.38 9.68
N THR A 106 0.83 -9.40 8.91
CA THR A 106 1.63 -8.83 7.80
C THR A 106 2.69 -7.89 8.35
N ASN A 107 3.92 -8.04 7.88
CA ASN A 107 4.98 -7.05 8.09
C ASN A 107 4.64 -5.80 7.24
N LEU A 108 4.57 -4.64 7.88
CA LEU A 108 4.20 -3.36 7.27
C LEU A 108 5.40 -2.42 7.10
N ASP A 109 6.63 -2.94 7.13
CA ASP A 109 7.84 -2.12 7.21
C ASP A 109 8.03 -1.22 5.99
N THR A 110 7.62 -1.69 4.83
CA THR A 110 7.68 -0.92 3.58
C THR A 110 6.33 -0.31 3.21
N ALA A 111 5.34 -0.36 4.09
CA ALA A 111 4.01 0.17 3.84
C ALA A 111 3.90 1.63 4.23
N THR A 112 3.43 2.46 3.30
CA THR A 112 3.10 3.87 3.53
C THR A 112 1.61 4.04 3.85
N GLY A 113 0.78 3.09 3.46
CA GLY A 113 -0.64 3.11 3.78
C GLY A 113 -1.44 2.03 3.07
N VAL A 114 -2.76 2.21 3.14
CA VAL A 114 -3.77 1.39 2.47
C VAL A 114 -4.64 2.33 1.66
N SER A 115 -4.81 2.06 0.37
CA SER A 115 -5.68 2.86 -0.50
C SER A 115 -7.17 2.63 -0.18
N VAL A 116 -8.05 3.45 -0.73
CA VAL A 116 -9.50 3.36 -0.49
C VAL A 116 -10.14 2.10 -1.10
N ASP A 117 -9.46 1.46 -2.05
CA ASP A 117 -9.80 0.12 -2.54
C ASP A 117 -9.13 -0.99 -1.72
N GLY A 118 -8.41 -0.70 -0.64
CA GLY A 118 -7.84 -1.70 0.26
C GLY A 118 -6.55 -2.36 -0.22
N VAL A 119 -6.00 -1.93 -1.36
CA VAL A 119 -4.68 -2.36 -1.81
C VAL A 119 -3.61 -1.68 -0.95
N MET A 120 -2.49 -2.37 -0.74
CA MET A 120 -1.36 -1.78 -0.02
C MET A 120 -0.67 -0.72 -0.88
N ILE A 121 -0.30 0.39 -0.25
CA ILE A 121 0.66 1.33 -0.82
C ILE A 121 2.00 1.04 -0.15
N PHE A 122 2.94 0.53 -0.93
CA PHE A 122 4.31 0.30 -0.48
C PHE A 122 5.22 1.47 -0.84
N SER A 123 6.50 1.35 -0.48
CA SER A 123 7.55 2.33 -0.79
C SER A 123 7.46 2.79 -2.24
N PRO A 124 7.67 4.09 -2.53
CA PRO A 124 7.68 4.57 -3.90
C PRO A 124 8.83 3.97 -4.72
N ASP A 125 9.89 3.50 -4.05
CA ASP A 125 11.03 2.86 -4.71
C ASP A 125 10.81 1.36 -4.89
N SER A 126 11.38 0.84 -5.98
CA SER A 126 11.55 -0.59 -6.22
C SER A 126 12.43 -1.27 -5.17
N ALA A 127 12.48 -2.60 -5.18
CA ALA A 127 13.42 -3.38 -4.37
C ALA A 127 14.91 -3.04 -4.65
N ASN A 128 15.21 -2.35 -5.76
CA ASN A 128 16.55 -1.89 -6.12
C ASN A 128 16.82 -0.42 -5.74
N ASN A 129 15.94 0.20 -4.94
CA ASN A 129 16.03 1.61 -4.53
C ASN A 129 16.10 2.59 -5.72
N VAL A 130 15.30 2.32 -6.74
CA VAL A 130 15.12 3.18 -7.92
C VAL A 130 13.64 3.31 -8.25
N ASP A 131 13.27 4.33 -9.04
CA ASP A 131 11.94 4.45 -9.61
C ASP A 131 11.55 3.15 -10.33
N PRO A 132 10.47 2.46 -9.92
CA PRO A 132 10.07 1.18 -10.49
C PRO A 132 9.58 1.31 -11.94
N PHE A 133 9.11 2.48 -12.34
CA PHE A 133 8.51 2.74 -13.66
C PHE A 133 9.52 3.32 -14.65
N TYR A 134 10.40 4.21 -14.18
CA TYR A 134 11.40 4.92 -14.99
C TYR A 134 12.80 4.85 -14.35
N PRO A 135 13.36 3.65 -14.15
CA PRO A 135 14.66 3.51 -13.52
C PRO A 135 15.81 4.02 -14.42
N PRO A 136 17.00 4.26 -13.85
CA PRO A 136 18.22 4.50 -14.62
C PRO A 136 18.51 3.34 -15.61
N PRO A 137 19.20 3.58 -16.73
CA PRO A 137 19.45 2.58 -17.77
C PRO A 137 20.13 1.27 -17.31
N SER A 138 20.80 1.30 -16.15
CA SER A 138 21.47 0.15 -15.54
C SER A 138 20.53 -0.77 -14.76
N SER A 139 19.27 -0.38 -14.57
CA SER A 139 18.31 -1.09 -13.71
C SER A 139 17.06 -1.48 -14.52
N PRO A 140 16.50 -2.68 -14.29
CA PRO A 140 15.31 -3.12 -14.99
C PRO A 140 14.07 -2.34 -14.51
N ALA A 141 13.24 -1.91 -15.45
CA ALA A 141 11.90 -1.40 -15.14
C ALA A 141 11.00 -2.53 -14.70
N GLU A 142 10.17 -2.27 -13.69
CA GLU A 142 9.16 -3.21 -13.25
C GLU A 142 8.01 -3.25 -14.26
N SER A 143 7.41 -4.42 -14.44
CA SER A 143 6.23 -4.55 -15.33
C SER A 143 5.00 -4.15 -14.55
N VAL A 144 4.39 -3.04 -14.96
CA VAL A 144 3.25 -2.44 -14.28
C VAL A 144 2.01 -2.43 -15.17
N ASP A 145 0.84 -2.43 -14.53
CA ASP A 145 -0.43 -2.27 -15.23
C ASP A 145 -0.70 -0.79 -15.56
N SER A 146 -1.80 -0.51 -16.25
CA SER A 146 -2.21 0.87 -16.58
C SER A 146 -2.55 1.73 -15.35
N CYS A 147 -2.60 1.12 -14.16
CA CYS A 147 -2.82 1.78 -12.89
C CYS A 147 -1.51 2.10 -12.16
N LEU A 148 -0.35 1.90 -12.80
CA LEU A 148 0.97 2.07 -12.19
C LEU A 148 1.10 1.20 -10.93
N ALA A 149 0.53 0.01 -10.99
CA ALA A 149 0.54 -0.99 -9.94
C ALA A 149 1.06 -2.32 -10.50
N HIS A 150 1.46 -3.22 -9.62
CA HIS A 150 1.84 -4.56 -10.06
C HIS A 150 1.79 -5.58 -8.93
N CYS A 151 1.98 -6.84 -9.29
CA CYS A 151 2.26 -7.89 -8.33
C CYS A 151 3.77 -8.04 -8.13
N GLN A 152 4.17 -8.17 -6.87
CA GLN A 152 5.44 -8.79 -6.53
C GLN A 152 5.49 -10.24 -7.05
N VAL A 153 6.70 -10.80 -7.13
CA VAL A 153 6.90 -12.19 -7.57
C VAL A 153 6.05 -13.16 -6.76
N ASN A 154 5.95 -12.95 -5.45
CA ASN A 154 5.15 -13.77 -4.54
C ASN A 154 3.62 -13.61 -4.69
N GLY A 155 3.13 -12.73 -5.57
CA GLY A 155 1.70 -12.52 -5.81
C GLY A 155 1.03 -11.44 -4.94
N VAL A 156 1.79 -10.70 -4.14
CA VAL A 156 1.26 -9.52 -3.43
C VAL A 156 1.09 -8.37 -4.41
N TYR A 157 -0.12 -7.86 -4.57
CA TYR A 157 -0.41 -6.68 -5.40
C TYR A 157 -0.33 -5.40 -4.57
N HIS A 158 0.32 -4.38 -5.11
CA HIS A 158 0.49 -3.10 -4.43
C HIS A 158 0.58 -1.93 -5.40
N TYR A 159 0.36 -0.74 -4.85
CA TYR A 159 0.70 0.53 -5.47
C TYR A 159 2.03 1.05 -4.90
N HIS A 160 2.82 1.74 -5.72
CA HIS A 160 3.98 2.54 -5.24
C HIS A 160 3.58 3.98 -4.89
N ILE A 161 2.43 4.43 -5.39
CA ILE A 161 1.87 5.76 -5.18
C ILE A 161 0.35 5.67 -5.26
N GLY A 162 -0.36 6.65 -4.70
CA GLY A 162 -1.80 6.72 -4.93
C GLY A 162 -2.15 6.77 -6.43
N SER A 163 -2.80 5.71 -6.91
CA SER A 163 -3.26 5.58 -8.30
C SER A 163 -4.70 6.10 -8.47
N GLY A 164 -4.99 6.80 -9.57
CA GLY A 164 -6.37 7.19 -9.92
C GLY A 164 -7.33 6.00 -10.03
N CYS A 165 -6.78 4.83 -10.37
CA CYS A 165 -7.49 3.58 -10.41
C CYS A 165 -8.04 3.09 -9.05
N MET A 166 -7.61 3.67 -7.93
CA MET A 166 -8.18 3.37 -6.61
C MET A 166 -9.60 3.94 -6.47
N LEU A 167 -9.94 4.97 -7.25
CA LEU A 167 -11.25 5.64 -7.25
C LEU A 167 -12.09 5.20 -8.44
N ASP A 168 -11.48 5.25 -9.64
CA ASP A 168 -12.15 4.96 -10.91
C ASP A 168 -11.30 4.00 -11.74
N PRO A 169 -11.42 2.68 -11.50
CA PRO A 169 -10.68 1.69 -12.26
C PRO A 169 -11.17 1.64 -13.73
N PRO A 170 -10.27 1.53 -14.72
CA PRO A 170 -10.66 1.35 -16.11
C PRO A 170 -11.59 0.14 -16.28
N ILE A 171 -12.58 0.27 -17.17
CA ILE A 171 -13.49 -0.83 -17.49
C ILE A 171 -12.74 -1.84 -18.37
N GLY A 172 -12.59 -3.08 -17.88
CA GLY A 172 -12.04 -4.21 -18.63
C GLY A 172 -10.81 -4.86 -18.00
N PRO A 173 -10.31 -5.98 -18.57
CA PRO A 173 -9.03 -6.55 -18.19
C PRO A 173 -7.89 -5.64 -18.66
N ILE A 174 -6.85 -5.52 -17.84
CA ILE A 174 -5.63 -4.76 -18.10
C ILE A 174 -4.46 -5.75 -18.16
#